data_AF-A0A4Z1KRI6-F1
#
_entry.id   AF-A0A4Z1KRI6-F1
#
_cell.length_a   1.000
_cell.length_b   1.000
_cell.length_c   1.000
_cell.angle_alpha   90.00
_cell.angle_beta   90.00
_cell.angle_gamma   90.00
#
_symmetry.space_group_name_H-M   'P 1'
#
loop_
_entity.id
_entity.type
_entity.pdbx_description
1 polymer ?
#
loop_
_entity_poly.entity_id
_entity_poly.type
_entity_poly.pdbx_seq_one_letter_code
_entity_poly.pdbx_strand_id
1 'polypeptide(L)'
;MNPIELSDGTLVCGAHRQMICFICCCDYSFMQDLQEQGENNDSASLSNAHSDDGNAETFEHPQYQVFDPQEAFTVATRPGIDTPSMLFRPAHRFIRRTDPNEILIYTDGSCLSNGLASPRAGCGFVISPHHKINFRLENTGPTGEMHRQTSNCAELRAVLAALEYRAWQGDNFASWTRIVIATDSEYVSLGATERINGWAQRGWRTSAGTEVKNLDLWKRLVYRIKELSRPINYSENGCGAAVAFWRIPREWNGEADAEAKRGADLEEKEEFRVLKGMLV
;
A
#
# COMPACT_ATOMS: atom_id res chain seq x y z
N MET A 1 -19.55 15.21 9.79
CA MET A 1 -19.87 16.45 9.04
C MET A 1 -20.98 16.12 8.07
N ASN A 2 -22.01 16.96 7.95
CA ASN A 2 -23.21 16.62 7.17
C ASN A 2 -22.94 16.74 5.65
N PRO A 3 -23.51 15.85 4.81
CA PRO A 3 -23.42 15.96 3.36
C PRO A 3 -24.17 17.18 2.84
N ILE A 4 -23.81 17.63 1.64
CA ILE A 4 -24.52 18.65 0.86
C ILE A 4 -24.88 18.03 -0.49
N GLU A 5 -26.10 18.27 -0.95
CA GLU A 5 -26.60 17.84 -2.26
C GLU A 5 -26.33 18.92 -3.31
N LEU A 6 -25.73 18.52 -4.43
CA LEU A 6 -25.50 19.40 -5.58
C LEU A 6 -26.75 19.45 -6.47
N SER A 7 -26.77 20.38 -7.44
CA SER A 7 -27.92 20.60 -8.32
C SER A 7 -28.28 19.40 -9.21
N ASP A 8 -27.35 18.46 -9.39
CA ASP A 8 -27.54 17.20 -10.13
C ASP A 8 -27.99 16.03 -9.22
N GLY A 9 -28.28 16.29 -7.94
CA GLY A 9 -28.67 15.26 -6.97
C GLY A 9 -27.51 14.52 -6.31
N THR A 10 -26.25 14.84 -6.67
CA THR A 10 -25.08 14.20 -6.08
C THR A 10 -24.85 14.67 -4.65
N LEU A 11 -24.75 13.73 -3.70
CA LEU A 11 -24.29 14.03 -2.35
C LEU A 11 -22.77 14.09 -2.28
N VAL A 12 -22.24 15.17 -1.69
CA VAL A 12 -20.82 15.38 -1.46
C VAL A 12 -20.56 15.79 -0.01
N CYS A 13 -19.31 15.62 0.46
CA CYS A 13 -18.94 16.12 1.78
C CYS A 13 -19.07 17.63 1.84
N GLY A 14 -19.76 18.15 2.86
CA GLY A 14 -20.08 19.58 2.91
C GLY A 14 -18.86 20.51 3.00
N ALA A 15 -17.74 20.03 3.55
CA ALA A 15 -16.53 20.85 3.73
C ALA A 15 -15.63 20.91 2.48
N HIS A 16 -15.53 19.84 1.69
CA HIS A 16 -14.57 19.76 0.57
C HIS A 16 -15.22 19.44 -0.78
N ARG A 17 -16.56 19.32 -0.82
CA ARG A 17 -17.37 19.12 -2.03
C ARG A 17 -16.90 17.96 -2.91
N GLN A 18 -16.45 16.88 -2.28
CA GLN A 18 -16.08 15.63 -2.94
C GLN A 18 -17.09 14.53 -2.60
N MET A 19 -17.47 13.74 -3.60
CA MET A 19 -18.36 12.59 -3.45
C MET A 19 -17.68 11.49 -2.62
N ILE A 20 -16.45 11.15 -2.97
CA ILE A 20 -15.54 10.40 -2.11
C ILE A 20 -14.54 11.40 -1.54
N CYS A 21 -14.77 11.78 -0.30
CA CYS A 21 -14.04 12.85 0.34
C CYS A 21 -12.95 12.27 1.23
N PHE A 22 -11.74 12.19 0.69
CA PHE A 22 -10.60 11.58 1.38
C PHE A 22 -10.09 12.41 2.56
N ILE A 23 -10.53 13.68 2.66
CA ILE A 23 -10.22 14.57 3.79
C ILE A 23 -11.20 14.33 4.96
N CYS A 24 -12.51 14.22 4.69
CA CYS A 24 -13.52 13.96 5.72
C CYS A 24 -13.77 12.47 5.98
N CYS A 25 -13.17 11.59 5.18
CA CYS A 25 -13.37 10.14 5.21
C CYS A 25 -14.84 9.73 5.09
N CYS A 26 -15.61 10.41 4.25
CA CYS A 26 -16.98 10.04 3.92
C CYS A 26 -17.10 9.76 2.43
N ASP A 27 -17.81 8.69 2.12
CA ASP A 27 -18.01 8.18 0.78
C ASP A 27 -19.51 8.17 0.51
N TYR A 28 -19.94 9.05 -0.40
CA TYR A 28 -21.32 9.18 -0.84
C TYR A 28 -21.53 8.56 -2.23
N SER A 29 -20.53 7.88 -2.79
CA SER A 29 -20.67 7.25 -4.12
C SER A 29 -21.68 6.11 -4.12
N PHE A 30 -21.97 5.52 -2.95
CA PHE A 30 -22.95 4.42 -2.82
C PHE A 30 -24.37 4.81 -3.27
N MET A 31 -24.70 6.10 -3.33
CA MET A 31 -26.04 6.58 -3.73
C MET A 31 -26.21 6.62 -5.26
N GLN A 32 -25.12 6.62 -6.03
CA GLN A 32 -25.20 6.54 -7.50
C GLN A 32 -25.72 5.16 -7.94
N ASP A 33 -25.33 4.11 -7.22
CA ASP A 33 -25.78 2.74 -7.47
C ASP A 33 -27.28 2.53 -7.21
N LEU A 34 -27.91 3.40 -6.40
CA LEU A 34 -29.35 3.37 -6.11
C LEU A 34 -30.18 4.12 -7.15
N GLN A 35 -29.60 5.09 -7.86
CA GLN A 35 -30.26 5.79 -8.96
C GLN A 35 -30.19 4.99 -10.27
N GLU A 36 -29.09 4.26 -10.51
CA GLU A 36 -28.96 3.40 -11.70
C GLU A 36 -29.90 2.17 -11.67
N GLN A 37 -30.39 1.76 -10.51
CA GLN A 37 -31.41 0.71 -10.39
C GLN A 37 -32.84 1.22 -10.59
N GLY A 38 -33.03 2.55 -10.67
CA GLY A 38 -34.33 3.20 -10.86
C GLY A 38 -34.66 3.58 -12.30
N GLU A 39 -33.68 3.60 -13.22
CA GLU A 39 -33.86 4.19 -14.56
C GLU A 39 -33.77 3.17 -15.72
N ASN A 40 -34.07 1.90 -15.47
CA ASN A 40 -34.35 0.95 -16.56
C ASN A 40 -35.84 0.99 -16.97
N ASN A 41 -36.29 2.15 -17.47
CA ASN A 41 -37.42 2.21 -18.40
C ASN A 41 -37.30 3.43 -19.32
N ASP A 42 -37.44 3.12 -20.61
CA ASP A 42 -37.86 3.98 -21.73
C ASP A 42 -36.81 4.77 -22.55
N SER A 43 -36.44 4.10 -23.65
CA SER A 43 -36.56 4.56 -25.04
C SER A 43 -35.82 5.82 -25.57
N ALA A 44 -34.97 5.54 -26.57
CA ALA A 44 -34.93 6.15 -27.91
C ALA A 44 -34.26 7.53 -28.16
N SER A 45 -33.22 7.45 -29.00
CA SER A 45 -33.01 8.20 -30.26
C SER A 45 -32.22 9.53 -30.31
N LEU A 46 -31.21 9.49 -31.20
CA LEU A 46 -30.78 10.46 -32.24
C LEU A 46 -30.05 11.78 -31.89
N SER A 47 -28.78 11.81 -32.35
CA SER A 47 -28.20 12.73 -33.36
C SER A 47 -27.44 14.03 -32.99
N ASN A 48 -26.34 14.21 -33.74
CA ASN A 48 -25.70 15.42 -34.30
C ASN A 48 -24.80 16.37 -33.45
N ALA A 49 -23.49 16.28 -33.76
CA ALA A 49 -22.55 17.26 -34.35
C ALA A 49 -22.30 18.69 -33.76
N HIS A 50 -21.02 19.10 -33.95
CA HIS A 50 -20.38 20.44 -33.83
C HIS A 50 -19.91 20.87 -32.43
N SER A 51 -18.81 21.61 -32.21
CA SER A 51 -17.58 21.99 -32.95
C SER A 51 -16.69 22.77 -31.97
N ASP A 52 -15.39 22.84 -32.28
CA ASP A 52 -14.40 23.87 -31.89
C ASP A 52 -13.77 23.97 -30.48
N ASP A 53 -12.44 23.88 -30.54
CA ASP A 53 -11.41 24.75 -29.96
C ASP A 53 -11.29 25.00 -28.45
N GLY A 54 -10.17 24.47 -27.93
CA GLY A 54 -9.12 25.35 -27.38
C GLY A 54 -9.27 25.78 -25.93
N ASN A 55 -8.81 24.93 -25.00
CA ASN A 55 -7.92 25.38 -23.93
C ASN A 55 -7.21 24.18 -23.29
N ALA A 56 -5.90 24.09 -23.48
CA ALA A 56 -5.06 23.19 -22.70
C ALA A 56 -4.91 23.82 -21.31
N GLU A 57 -5.86 23.55 -20.41
CA GLU A 57 -5.68 23.85 -19.00
C GLU A 57 -4.67 22.86 -18.42
N THR A 58 -3.48 23.38 -18.19
CA THR A 58 -2.43 22.76 -17.39
C THR A 58 -3.04 22.29 -16.07
N PHE A 59 -3.14 20.97 -15.89
CA PHE A 59 -3.48 20.35 -14.61
C PHE A 59 -2.39 20.72 -13.60
N GLU A 60 -2.63 21.77 -12.81
CA GLU A 60 -1.80 22.06 -11.66
C GLU A 60 -2.01 20.96 -10.62
N HIS A 61 -0.96 20.18 -10.40
CA HIS A 61 -0.91 19.13 -9.39
C HIS A 61 -1.25 19.72 -8.00
N PRO A 62 -2.22 19.16 -7.27
CA PRO A 62 -2.63 19.70 -5.98
C PRO A 62 -1.46 19.61 -4.99
N GLN A 63 -1.12 20.75 -4.39
CA GLN A 63 0.00 20.88 -3.47
C GLN A 63 -0.18 19.97 -2.25
N TYR A 64 0.74 19.01 -2.12
CA TYR A 64 0.90 18.16 -0.95
C TYR A 64 1.25 19.02 0.29
N GLN A 65 0.25 19.36 1.11
CA GLN A 65 0.49 20.08 2.37
C GLN A 65 0.92 19.15 3.53
N VAL A 66 1.65 19.77 4.44
CA VAL A 66 2.66 19.27 5.39
C VAL A 66 2.19 18.12 6.30
N PHE A 67 3.05 17.10 6.36
CA PHE A 67 2.93 15.87 7.15
C PHE A 67 3.25 16.10 8.63
N ASP A 68 2.43 15.54 9.55
CA ASP A 68 2.81 15.36 10.96
C ASP A 68 3.51 14.00 11.17
N PRO A 69 4.83 13.99 11.47
CA PRO A 69 5.65 12.81 11.70
C PRO A 69 5.48 12.11 13.04
N GLN A 70 4.76 12.68 14.00
CA GLN A 70 4.74 12.13 15.36
C GLN A 70 3.72 11.01 15.59
N GLU A 71 2.85 10.69 14.62
CA GLU A 71 1.75 9.71 14.83
C GLU A 71 2.00 8.31 14.23
N ALA A 72 3.13 8.07 13.56
CA ALA A 72 3.43 6.78 12.93
C ALA A 72 4.58 6.07 13.64
N PHE A 73 4.33 5.49 14.82
CA PHE A 73 5.37 4.73 15.53
C PHE A 73 5.41 3.27 15.07
N THR A 74 6.28 2.99 14.10
CA THR A 74 6.80 1.66 13.77
C THR A 74 7.85 1.27 14.81
N VAL A 75 7.55 0.30 15.68
CA VAL A 75 8.53 -0.17 16.67
C VAL A 75 9.48 -1.15 15.98
N ALA A 76 10.76 -0.77 15.86
CA ALA A 76 11.83 -1.71 15.54
C ALA A 76 11.95 -2.71 16.70
N THR A 77 11.39 -3.90 16.52
CA THR A 77 11.59 -5.01 17.44
C THR A 77 12.69 -5.88 16.86
N ARG A 78 13.83 -5.95 17.55
CA ARG A 78 14.83 -6.99 17.26
C ARG A 78 14.30 -8.27 17.89
N PRO A 79 14.14 -9.37 17.15
CA PRO A 79 13.95 -10.66 17.79
C PRO A 79 15.17 -10.89 18.69
N GLY A 80 14.98 -11.43 19.89
CA GLY A 80 16.08 -11.82 20.76
C GLY A 80 16.84 -13.01 20.15
N ILE A 81 16.91 -14.12 20.88
CA ILE A 81 17.34 -15.41 20.32
C ILE A 81 16.24 -16.07 19.47
N ASP A 82 15.02 -15.54 19.56
CA ASP A 82 13.84 -16.09 18.93
C ASP A 82 13.82 -15.83 17.43
N THR A 83 13.64 -16.89 16.64
CA THR A 83 13.46 -16.78 15.19
C THR A 83 11.98 -16.63 14.82
N PRO A 84 11.65 -16.07 13.65
CA PRO A 84 10.29 -16.16 13.11
C PRO A 84 9.70 -17.58 13.11
N SER A 85 10.48 -18.59 12.73
CA SER A 85 10.01 -19.99 12.72
C SER A 85 9.71 -20.55 14.14
N MET A 86 10.37 -20.03 15.17
CA MET A 86 10.06 -20.33 16.56
C MET A 86 8.76 -19.65 17.01
N LEU A 87 8.54 -18.40 16.62
CA LEU A 87 7.44 -17.58 17.14
C LEU A 87 6.12 -17.73 16.38
N PHE A 88 6.15 -18.12 15.12
CA PHE A 88 4.97 -18.20 14.26
C PHE A 88 4.69 -19.65 13.80
N ARG A 89 3.40 -20.01 13.67
CA ARG A 89 3.01 -21.35 13.21
C ARG A 89 3.03 -21.40 11.68
N PRO A 90 3.70 -22.37 11.05
CA PRO A 90 3.54 -22.62 9.62
C PRO A 90 2.18 -23.31 9.39
N ALA A 91 1.12 -22.53 9.23
CA ALA A 91 -0.25 -23.00 9.02
C ALA A 91 -0.88 -22.27 7.83
N HIS A 92 -2.21 -22.10 7.82
CA HIS A 92 -2.90 -21.30 6.80
C HIS A 92 -2.38 -19.85 6.73
N ARG A 93 -1.86 -19.31 7.85
CA ARG A 93 -1.12 -18.04 7.99
C ARG A 93 -0.01 -18.19 9.05
N PHE A 94 1.03 -17.35 8.97
CA PHE A 94 2.04 -17.24 10.04
C PHE A 94 1.48 -16.45 11.23
N ILE A 95 0.68 -17.11 12.06
CA ILE A 95 0.10 -16.52 13.28
C ILE A 95 1.04 -16.75 14.45
N ARG A 96 1.24 -15.71 15.28
CA ARG A 96 2.10 -15.81 16.46
C ARG A 96 1.56 -16.86 17.43
N ARG A 97 2.44 -17.69 17.95
CA ARG A 97 2.06 -18.82 18.83
C ARG A 97 1.35 -18.36 20.09
N THR A 98 1.79 -17.23 20.65
CA THR A 98 1.36 -16.66 21.92
C THR A 98 0.36 -15.50 21.78
N ASP A 99 0.12 -15.01 20.56
CA ASP A 99 -0.87 -13.97 20.28
C ASP A 99 -1.58 -14.27 18.94
N PRO A 100 -2.83 -14.74 18.96
CA PRO A 100 -3.55 -15.05 17.73
C PRO A 100 -3.88 -13.82 16.87
N ASN A 101 -3.66 -12.62 17.40
CA ASN A 101 -3.93 -11.33 16.75
C ASN A 101 -2.66 -10.67 16.19
N GLU A 102 -1.53 -11.40 16.16
CA GLU A 102 -0.29 -10.98 15.52
C GLU A 102 0.07 -11.90 14.35
N ILE A 103 0.35 -11.30 13.19
CA ILE A 103 0.71 -12.00 11.96
C ILE A 103 2.07 -11.57 11.44
N LEU A 104 2.78 -12.52 10.82
CA LEU A 104 4.03 -12.30 10.14
C LEU A 104 3.87 -12.41 8.61
N ILE A 105 4.51 -11.50 7.88
CA ILE A 105 4.64 -11.55 6.43
C ILE A 105 6.12 -11.39 6.08
N TYR A 106 6.65 -12.30 5.27
CA TYR A 106 7.98 -12.15 4.69
C TYR A 106 7.88 -11.37 3.39
N THR A 107 8.81 -10.46 3.15
CA THR A 107 8.86 -9.65 1.94
C THR A 107 10.28 -9.59 1.40
N ASP A 108 10.43 -9.62 0.09
CA ASP A 108 11.70 -9.37 -0.57
C ASP A 108 11.53 -8.70 -1.94
N GLY A 109 12.60 -8.05 -2.39
CA GLY A 109 12.74 -7.49 -3.73
C GLY A 109 14.03 -7.95 -4.38
N SER A 110 13.95 -8.33 -5.65
CA SER A 110 15.10 -8.76 -6.44
C SER A 110 15.22 -7.88 -7.68
N CYS A 111 16.44 -7.69 -8.16
CA CYS A 111 16.68 -7.03 -9.44
C CYS A 111 17.80 -7.73 -10.20
N LEU A 112 17.41 -8.45 -11.26
CA LEU A 112 18.36 -8.98 -12.24
C LEU A 112 19.01 -7.80 -12.97
N SER A 113 20.32 -7.88 -13.20
CA SER A 113 21.07 -6.81 -13.88
C SER A 113 20.93 -5.44 -13.22
N ASN A 114 20.82 -5.39 -11.88
CA ASN A 114 20.70 -4.14 -11.13
C ASN A 114 21.86 -3.17 -11.46
N GLY A 115 21.52 -1.94 -11.87
CA GLY A 115 22.49 -0.92 -12.28
C GLY A 115 23.12 -1.12 -13.66
N LEU A 116 22.70 -2.13 -14.44
CA LEU A 116 23.16 -2.38 -15.81
C LEU A 116 22.10 -1.95 -16.85
N ALA A 117 22.34 -2.25 -18.13
CA ALA A 117 21.55 -1.73 -19.26
C ALA A 117 20.09 -2.22 -19.33
N SER A 118 19.77 -3.37 -18.75
CA SER A 118 18.42 -3.98 -18.81
C SER A 118 18.01 -4.58 -17.46
N PRO A 119 17.80 -3.74 -16.42
CA PRO A 119 17.42 -4.21 -15.12
C PRO A 119 16.00 -4.78 -15.14
N ARG A 120 15.81 -5.92 -14.46
CA ARG A 120 14.51 -6.57 -14.30
C ARG A 120 14.27 -6.79 -12.83
N ALA A 121 13.37 -6.00 -12.24
CA ALA A 121 13.09 -6.07 -10.82
C ALA A 121 11.77 -6.76 -10.54
N GLY A 122 11.72 -7.54 -9.47
CA GLY A 122 10.56 -8.32 -9.06
C GLY A 122 10.35 -8.25 -7.56
N CYS A 123 9.09 -8.33 -7.16
CA CYS A 123 8.65 -8.21 -5.78
C CYS A 123 8.05 -9.54 -5.34
N GLY A 124 8.27 -9.92 -4.08
CA GLY A 124 7.72 -11.15 -3.52
C GLY A 124 7.28 -10.96 -2.07
N PHE A 125 6.16 -11.57 -1.69
CA PHE A 125 5.79 -11.70 -0.29
C PHE A 125 5.09 -13.03 0.02
N VAL A 126 5.28 -13.51 1.25
CA VAL A 126 4.84 -14.82 1.75
C VAL A 126 4.01 -14.61 3.00
N ILE A 127 2.72 -14.93 2.93
CA ILE A 127 1.76 -14.82 4.05
C ILE A 127 1.64 -16.18 4.77
N SER A 128 1.84 -17.27 4.03
CA SER A 128 1.85 -18.62 4.56
C SER A 128 2.66 -19.56 3.66
N PRO A 129 2.98 -20.79 4.11
CA PRO A 129 3.63 -21.80 3.27
C PRO A 129 2.89 -22.12 1.97
N HIS A 130 1.58 -21.85 1.90
CA HIS A 130 0.72 -22.13 0.75
C HIS A 130 0.23 -20.87 0.03
N HIS A 131 0.46 -19.68 0.59
CA HIS A 131 0.02 -18.41 0.02
C HIS A 131 1.19 -17.47 -0.16
N LYS A 132 1.67 -17.40 -1.40
CA LYS A 132 2.83 -16.64 -1.84
C LYS A 132 2.45 -15.84 -3.06
N ILE A 133 2.91 -14.60 -3.12
CA ILE A 133 2.61 -13.69 -4.21
C ILE A 133 3.94 -13.17 -4.76
N ASN A 134 4.06 -13.16 -6.07
CA ASN A 134 5.14 -12.51 -6.79
C ASN A 134 4.57 -11.70 -7.94
N PHE A 135 5.27 -10.62 -8.29
CA PHE A 135 4.90 -9.78 -9.42
C PHE A 135 6.13 -9.01 -9.91
N ARG A 136 6.04 -8.53 -11.15
CA ARG A 136 7.07 -7.68 -11.74
C ARG A 136 7.00 -6.29 -11.14
N LEU A 137 8.13 -5.68 -10.79
CA LEU A 137 8.13 -4.27 -10.39
C LEU A 137 7.64 -3.41 -11.56
N GLU A 138 6.63 -2.60 -11.30
CA GLU A 138 6.03 -1.71 -12.28
C GLU A 138 7.01 -0.63 -12.75
N ASN A 139 6.79 -0.12 -13.96
CA ASN A 139 7.60 0.99 -14.48
C ASN A 139 7.13 2.34 -13.96
N THR A 140 5.91 2.43 -13.45
CA THR A 140 5.36 3.63 -12.85
C THR A 140 5.05 3.38 -11.37
N GLY A 141 5.20 4.42 -10.55
CA GLY A 141 4.84 4.40 -9.15
C GLY A 141 3.40 4.82 -8.88
N PRO A 142 2.99 4.87 -7.60
CA PRO A 142 1.63 5.27 -7.20
C PRO A 142 1.17 6.64 -7.69
N THR A 143 2.10 7.54 -8.03
CA THR A 143 1.81 8.89 -8.55
C THR A 143 1.86 8.97 -10.08
N GLY A 144 2.10 7.85 -10.77
CA GLY A 144 2.32 7.79 -12.22
C GLY A 144 3.76 8.13 -12.64
N GLU A 145 4.63 8.52 -11.71
CA GLU A 145 6.04 8.81 -12.01
C GLU A 145 6.83 7.55 -12.39
N MET A 146 7.77 7.68 -13.32
CA MET A 146 8.59 6.57 -13.77
C MET A 146 9.54 6.08 -12.67
N HIS A 147 9.51 4.79 -12.39
CA HIS A 147 10.40 4.11 -11.45
C HIS A 147 11.57 3.44 -12.15
N ARG A 148 12.73 3.53 -11.50
CA ARG A 148 13.88 2.73 -11.89
C ARG A 148 13.72 1.33 -11.33
N GLN A 149 13.92 0.34 -12.20
CA GLN A 149 14.01 -1.06 -11.84
C GLN A 149 15.30 -1.27 -11.01
N THR A 150 15.16 -1.32 -9.69
CA THR A 150 16.26 -1.45 -8.73
C THR A 150 15.85 -2.34 -7.57
N SER A 151 16.82 -2.97 -6.89
CA SER A 151 16.57 -3.81 -5.70
C SER A 151 15.78 -3.04 -4.64
N ASN A 152 16.26 -1.85 -4.24
CA ASN A 152 15.62 -1.03 -3.21
C ASN A 152 14.17 -0.62 -3.55
N CYS A 153 13.87 -0.40 -4.83
CA CYS A 153 12.50 -0.10 -5.25
C CYS A 153 11.61 -1.34 -5.10
N ALA A 154 12.09 -2.50 -5.56
CA ALA A 154 11.37 -3.76 -5.43
C ALA A 154 11.15 -4.16 -3.96
N GLU A 155 12.16 -4.01 -3.09
CA GLU A 155 12.06 -4.30 -1.66
C GLU A 155 10.96 -3.46 -1.00
N LEU A 156 10.92 -2.16 -1.29
CA LEU A 156 9.92 -1.24 -0.74
C LEU A 156 8.52 -1.51 -1.32
N ARG A 157 8.44 -1.78 -2.63
CA ARG A 157 7.19 -2.11 -3.31
C ARG A 157 6.58 -3.41 -2.80
N ALA A 158 7.40 -4.42 -2.48
CA ALA A 158 6.97 -5.70 -1.91
C ALA A 158 6.30 -5.50 -0.53
N VAL A 159 6.87 -4.66 0.34
CA VAL A 159 6.25 -4.30 1.63
C VAL A 159 4.92 -3.58 1.42
N LEU A 160 4.89 -2.58 0.53
CA LEU A 160 3.66 -1.85 0.26
C LEU A 160 2.57 -2.79 -0.28
N ALA A 161 2.92 -3.67 -1.22
CA ALA A 161 2.01 -4.67 -1.76
C ALA A 161 1.45 -5.58 -0.66
N ALA A 162 2.31 -6.10 0.23
CA ALA A 162 1.89 -6.96 1.33
C ALA A 162 0.86 -6.28 2.26
N LEU A 163 1.07 -5.00 2.59
CA LEU A 163 0.15 -4.22 3.43
C LEU A 163 -1.14 -3.82 2.70
N GLU A 164 -1.10 -3.70 1.37
CA GLU A 164 -2.27 -3.42 0.54
C GLU A 164 -3.07 -4.68 0.17
N TYR A 165 -2.45 -5.87 0.22
CA TYR A 165 -3.02 -7.13 -0.22
C TYR A 165 -4.24 -7.55 0.62
N ARG A 166 -5.44 -7.24 0.14
CA ARG A 166 -6.74 -7.33 0.84
C ARG A 166 -7.24 -8.73 1.28
N ALA A 167 -6.39 -9.77 1.36
CA ALA A 167 -6.79 -11.06 1.92
C ALA A 167 -7.10 -11.01 3.44
N TRP A 168 -6.84 -9.87 4.10
CA TRP A 168 -7.10 -9.66 5.52
C TRP A 168 -8.59 -9.59 5.88
N GLN A 169 -9.49 -9.33 4.91
CA GLN A 169 -10.91 -9.03 5.17
C GLN A 169 -11.82 -10.26 5.35
N GLY A 170 -11.34 -11.49 5.09
CA GLY A 170 -12.16 -12.71 5.07
C GLY A 170 -12.42 -13.37 6.42
N ASP A 171 -11.50 -13.23 7.39
CA ASP A 171 -11.64 -13.80 8.73
C ASP A 171 -11.47 -12.71 9.77
N ASN A 172 -12.56 -12.13 10.27
CA ASN A 172 -12.55 -11.11 11.32
C ASN A 172 -11.43 -10.06 11.14
N PHE A 173 -11.55 -9.20 10.12
CA PHE A 173 -10.67 -8.03 9.89
C PHE A 173 -10.45 -7.17 11.16
N ALA A 174 -11.34 -7.28 12.14
CA ALA A 174 -11.27 -6.63 13.45
C ALA A 174 -10.32 -7.28 14.49
N SER A 175 -9.57 -8.34 14.16
CA SER A 175 -8.77 -9.08 15.15
C SER A 175 -7.30 -8.69 15.20
N TRP A 176 -6.67 -8.34 14.07
CA TRP A 176 -5.22 -8.13 14.05
C TRP A 176 -4.85 -6.85 14.80
N THR A 177 -4.13 -7.00 15.90
CA THR A 177 -3.55 -5.90 16.67
C THR A 177 -2.17 -5.52 16.13
N ARG A 178 -1.50 -6.45 15.42
CA ARG A 178 -0.14 -6.26 14.91
C ARG A 178 0.14 -7.04 13.63
N ILE A 179 0.76 -6.36 12.66
CA ILE A 179 1.32 -6.95 11.43
C ILE A 179 2.83 -6.77 11.48
N VAL A 180 3.57 -7.87 11.42
CA VAL A 180 5.03 -7.89 11.40
C VAL A 180 5.51 -8.14 9.97
N ILE A 181 6.27 -7.20 9.42
CA ILE A 181 6.98 -7.35 8.15
C ILE A 181 8.39 -7.83 8.43
N ALA A 182 8.71 -9.05 8.01
CA ALA A 182 10.09 -9.56 8.02
C ALA A 182 10.75 -9.33 6.66
N THR A 183 11.92 -8.70 6.69
CA THR A 183 12.74 -8.43 5.50
C THR A 183 14.21 -8.44 5.89
N ASP A 184 15.08 -8.88 5.00
CA ASP A 184 16.53 -8.73 5.12
C ASP A 184 17.04 -7.40 4.55
N SER A 185 16.15 -6.58 3.98
CA SER A 185 16.47 -5.24 3.50
C SER A 185 16.77 -4.26 4.64
N GLU A 186 18.03 -3.82 4.72
CA GLU A 186 18.40 -2.68 5.55
C GLU A 186 17.74 -1.38 5.06
N TYR A 187 17.59 -1.22 3.74
CA TYR A 187 16.98 -0.04 3.14
C TYR A 187 15.55 0.15 3.64
N VAL A 188 14.75 -0.92 3.64
CA VAL A 188 13.36 -0.90 4.09
C VAL A 188 13.29 -0.83 5.61
N SER A 189 13.99 -1.71 6.33
CA SER A 189 13.89 -1.78 7.79
C SER A 189 14.34 -0.49 8.48
N LEU A 190 15.52 0.04 8.17
CA LEU A 190 15.98 1.33 8.74
C LEU A 190 15.21 2.52 8.15
N GLY A 191 14.82 2.42 6.88
CA GLY A 191 13.98 3.42 6.22
C GLY A 191 12.69 3.65 7.01
N ALA A 192 11.92 2.58 7.24
CA ALA A 192 10.62 2.62 7.88
C ALA A 192 10.66 2.87 9.39
N THR A 193 11.74 2.53 10.09
CA THR A 193 11.82 2.62 11.56
C THR A 193 12.64 3.79 12.09
N GLU A 194 13.68 4.22 11.37
CA GLU A 194 14.60 5.27 11.85
C GLU A 194 14.54 6.53 10.97
N ARG A 195 14.48 6.36 9.66
CA ARG A 195 14.74 7.46 8.72
C ARG A 195 13.49 8.23 8.33
N ILE A 196 12.34 7.56 8.21
CA ILE A 196 11.13 8.14 7.63
C ILE A 196 10.62 9.35 8.41
N ASN A 197 10.69 9.30 9.74
CA ASN A 197 10.32 10.43 10.60
C ASN A 197 11.22 11.63 10.34
N GLY A 198 12.54 11.41 10.27
CA GLY A 198 13.51 12.47 9.97
C GLY A 198 13.39 13.00 8.54
N TRP A 199 13.10 12.14 7.55
CA TRP A 199 12.83 12.57 6.19
C TRP A 199 11.60 13.46 6.12
N ALA A 200 10.51 13.04 6.75
CA ALA A 200 9.27 13.78 6.67
C ALA A 200 9.35 15.13 7.41
N GLN A 201 10.05 15.21 8.55
CA GLN A 201 10.38 16.48 9.23
C GLN A 201 11.21 17.42 8.36
N ARG A 202 12.07 16.88 7.50
CA ARG A 202 12.93 17.63 6.57
C ARG A 202 12.29 17.84 5.19
N GLY A 203 10.96 17.72 5.08
CA GLY A 203 10.27 17.90 3.80
C GLY A 203 10.69 16.87 2.75
N TRP A 204 10.89 15.62 3.18
CA TRP A 204 11.30 14.48 2.35
C TRP A 204 12.69 14.62 1.70
N ARG A 205 13.63 15.18 2.46
CA ARG A 205 15.04 15.32 2.06
C ARG A 205 15.99 14.48 2.92
N THR A 206 17.05 14.00 2.29
CA THR A 206 18.17 13.31 2.94
C THR A 206 18.98 14.30 3.78
N SER A 207 19.90 13.80 4.62
CA SER A 207 20.85 14.65 5.35
C SER A 207 21.77 15.47 4.43
N ALA A 208 21.97 15.03 3.18
CA ALA A 208 22.71 15.75 2.16
C ALA A 208 21.86 16.81 1.41
N GLY A 209 20.59 17.01 1.81
CA GLY A 209 19.69 17.99 1.20
C GLY A 209 19.06 17.56 -0.12
N THR A 210 19.41 16.39 -0.64
CA THR A 210 18.78 15.81 -1.84
C THR A 210 17.43 15.19 -1.53
N GLU A 211 16.58 15.06 -2.55
CA GLU A 211 15.31 14.34 -2.42
C GLU A 211 15.53 12.86 -2.06
N VAL A 212 14.64 12.33 -1.21
CA VAL A 212 14.65 10.90 -0.85
C VAL A 212 14.27 10.07 -2.08
N LYS A 213 15.06 9.04 -2.39
CA LYS A 213 14.73 8.11 -3.49
C LYS A 213 13.46 7.33 -3.17
N ASN A 214 12.69 6.98 -4.21
CA ASN A 214 11.43 6.22 -4.10
C ASN A 214 10.41 6.92 -3.18
N LEU A 215 10.37 8.26 -3.26
CA LEU A 215 9.60 9.12 -2.35
C LEU A 215 8.11 8.79 -2.33
N ASP A 216 7.53 8.61 -3.51
CA ASP A 216 6.13 8.26 -3.70
C ASP A 216 5.75 6.94 -3.01
N LEU A 217 6.60 5.90 -3.13
CA LEU A 217 6.40 4.64 -2.40
C LEU A 217 6.50 4.83 -0.89
N TRP A 218 7.45 5.63 -0.41
CA TRP A 218 7.56 5.91 1.03
C TRP A 218 6.34 6.65 1.58
N LYS A 219 5.87 7.68 0.86
CA LYS A 219 4.64 8.41 1.22
C LYS A 219 3.44 7.48 1.24
N ARG A 220 3.31 6.61 0.23
CA ARG A 220 2.22 5.62 0.14
C ARG A 220 2.28 4.58 1.25
N LEU A 221 3.48 4.10 1.60
CA LEU A 221 3.70 3.19 2.73
C LEU A 221 3.26 3.84 4.05
N VAL A 222 3.66 5.08 4.31
CA VAL A 222 3.28 5.80 5.53
C VAL A 222 1.77 5.98 5.61
N TYR A 223 1.15 6.41 4.50
CA TYR A 223 -0.30 6.52 4.41
C TYR A 223 -0.95 5.19 4.77
N ARG A 224 -0.47 4.08 4.19
CA ARG A 224 -1.02 2.76 4.44
C ARG A 224 -0.86 2.29 5.89
N ILE A 225 0.28 2.56 6.52
CA ILE A 225 0.50 2.26 7.94
C ILE A 225 -0.50 3.03 8.83
N LYS A 226 -0.73 4.33 8.54
CA LYS A 226 -1.71 5.14 9.27
C LYS A 226 -3.16 4.66 9.05
N GLU A 227 -3.49 4.19 7.85
CA GLU A 227 -4.80 3.59 7.60
C GLU A 227 -5.00 2.32 8.44
N LEU A 228 -3.99 1.45 8.49
CA LEU A 228 -4.05 0.20 9.24
C LEU A 228 -4.16 0.43 10.76
N SER A 229 -3.53 1.48 11.29
CA SER A 229 -3.57 1.79 12.73
C SER A 229 -4.88 2.43 13.20
N ARG A 230 -5.76 2.83 12.29
CA ARG A 230 -7.06 3.43 12.64
C ARG A 230 -8.04 2.35 13.15
N PRO A 231 -8.73 2.60 14.27
CA PRO A 231 -9.87 1.81 14.72
C PRO A 231 -10.90 1.62 13.62
N ILE A 232 -11.41 0.39 13.48
CA ILE A 232 -12.51 0.10 12.56
C ILE A 232 -13.82 0.32 13.30
N ASN A 233 -14.60 1.32 12.88
CA ASN A 233 -15.82 1.80 13.55
C ASN A 233 -16.95 0.76 13.72
N TYR A 234 -16.82 -0.44 13.15
CA TYR A 234 -17.81 -1.53 13.23
C TYR A 234 -17.46 -2.63 14.24
N SER A 235 -16.34 -2.51 14.97
CA SER A 235 -15.96 -3.44 16.03
C SER A 235 -16.22 -2.79 17.38
N GLU A 236 -17.00 -3.44 18.25
CA GLU A 236 -17.31 -2.99 19.61
C GLU A 236 -16.05 -2.77 20.48
N ASN A 237 -14.88 -3.25 20.02
CA ASN A 237 -13.55 -3.06 20.63
C ASN A 237 -12.48 -2.67 19.58
N GLY A 238 -12.85 -1.96 18.51
CA GLY A 238 -12.02 -1.75 17.32
C GLY A 238 -10.63 -1.20 17.61
N CYS A 239 -9.62 -2.07 17.63
CA CYS A 239 -8.23 -1.67 17.59
C CYS A 239 -7.75 -1.71 16.14
N GLY A 240 -6.99 -0.70 15.71
CA GLY A 240 -6.26 -0.77 14.46
C GLY A 240 -5.04 -1.69 14.61
N ALA A 241 -4.48 -2.12 13.48
CA ALA A 241 -3.27 -2.94 13.44
C ALA A 241 -2.01 -2.06 13.45
N ALA A 242 -1.14 -2.26 14.43
CA ALA A 242 0.20 -1.68 14.40
C ALA A 242 1.08 -2.42 13.38
N VAL A 243 1.88 -1.69 12.60
CA VAL A 243 2.85 -2.30 11.67
C VAL A 243 4.24 -2.26 12.31
N ALA A 244 4.88 -3.43 12.41
CA ALA A 244 6.24 -3.60 12.91
C ALA A 244 7.15 -4.15 11.81
N PHE A 245 8.44 -3.81 11.88
CA PHE A 245 9.45 -4.25 10.92
C PHE A 245 10.54 -5.04 11.63
N TRP A 246 10.79 -6.26 11.15
CA TRP A 246 11.86 -7.14 11.60
C TRP A 246 12.91 -7.24 10.52
N ARG A 247 14.12 -6.76 10.84
CA ARG A 247 15.30 -7.03 10.02
C ARG A 247 15.81 -8.44 10.33
N ILE A 248 15.61 -9.37 9.40
CA ILE A 248 16.02 -10.77 9.55
C ILE A 248 17.30 -11.08 8.76
N PRO A 249 18.07 -12.10 9.15
CA PRO A 249 19.16 -12.62 8.32
C PRO A 249 18.64 -13.16 6.98
N ARG A 250 19.45 -13.02 5.92
CA ARG A 250 19.07 -13.41 4.55
C ARG A 250 18.72 -14.89 4.43
N GLU A 251 19.42 -15.74 5.16
CA GLU A 251 19.17 -17.18 5.23
C GLU A 251 17.76 -17.54 5.73
N TRP A 252 17.07 -16.61 6.41
CA TRP A 252 15.70 -16.81 6.88
C TRP A 252 14.65 -16.29 5.88
N ASN A 253 15.04 -15.51 4.86
CA ASN A 253 14.13 -14.89 3.90
C ASN A 253 14.05 -15.65 2.56
N GLY A 254 14.54 -16.89 2.49
CA GLY A 254 14.75 -17.62 1.25
C GLY A 254 13.49 -17.84 0.40
N GLU A 255 12.32 -18.01 1.02
CA GLU A 255 11.07 -18.14 0.26
C GLU A 255 10.65 -16.83 -0.41
N ALA A 256 10.75 -15.70 0.29
CA ALA A 256 10.43 -14.40 -0.31
C ALA A 256 11.46 -14.00 -1.38
N ASP A 257 12.75 -14.31 -1.18
CA ASP A 257 13.81 -14.12 -2.21
C ASP A 257 13.52 -14.94 -3.47
N ALA A 258 13.06 -16.19 -3.31
CA ALA A 258 12.65 -17.02 -4.45
C ALA A 258 11.44 -16.44 -5.18
N GLU A 259 10.44 -15.92 -4.45
CA GLU A 259 9.28 -15.25 -5.07
C GLU A 259 9.68 -13.95 -5.79
N ALA A 260 10.52 -13.13 -5.17
CA ALA A 260 10.98 -11.88 -5.79
C ALA A 260 11.76 -12.14 -7.08
N LYS A 261 12.60 -13.19 -7.11
CA LYS A 261 13.28 -13.64 -8.33
C LYS A 261 12.31 -14.14 -9.40
N ARG A 262 11.30 -14.95 -9.02
CA ARG A 262 10.22 -15.36 -9.95
C ARG A 262 9.51 -14.13 -10.54
N GLY A 263 9.18 -13.15 -9.71
CA GLY A 263 8.57 -11.89 -10.16
C GLY A 263 9.45 -11.11 -11.14
N ALA A 264 10.77 -11.13 -10.94
CA ALA A 264 11.71 -10.45 -11.84
C ALA A 264 11.75 -11.12 -13.23
N ASP A 265 11.49 -12.43 -13.27
CA ASP A 265 11.45 -13.22 -14.49
C ASP A 265 10.15 -13.12 -15.29
N LEU A 266 9.09 -12.51 -14.75
CA LEU A 266 7.86 -12.23 -15.49
C LEU A 266 8.09 -11.22 -16.63
N GLU A 267 7.30 -11.38 -17.70
CA GLU A 267 7.40 -10.57 -18.93
C GLU A 267 6.65 -9.22 -18.84
N GLU A 268 5.54 -9.17 -18.11
CA GLU A 268 4.64 -8.02 -18.09
C GLU A 268 5.22 -6.79 -17.39
N LYS A 269 5.18 -5.67 -18.10
CA LYS A 269 5.49 -4.33 -17.59
C LYS A 269 4.17 -3.61 -17.34
N GLU A 270 3.63 -3.76 -16.15
CA GLU A 270 2.38 -3.11 -15.81
C GLU A 270 2.60 -1.68 -15.27
N GLU A 271 1.54 -0.89 -15.34
CA GLU A 271 1.38 0.32 -14.53
C GLU A 271 1.14 -0.08 -13.07
N PHE A 272 1.47 0.81 -12.14
CA PHE A 272 1.21 0.58 -10.71
C PHE A 272 -0.22 0.11 -10.44
N ARG A 273 -0.37 -1.02 -9.75
CA ARG A 273 -1.68 -1.53 -9.35
C ARG A 273 -1.71 -1.98 -7.89
N VAL A 274 -2.82 -1.73 -7.23
CA VAL A 274 -3.09 -2.29 -5.91
C VAL A 274 -3.47 -3.75 -6.08
N LEU A 275 -2.63 -4.66 -5.57
CA LEU A 275 -2.89 -6.09 -5.60
C LEU A 275 -4.03 -6.41 -4.63
N LYS A 276 -5.23 -6.67 -5.14
CA LYS A 276 -6.37 -7.12 -4.32
C LYS A 276 -6.36 -8.66 -4.29
N GLY A 277 -6.21 -9.25 -3.10
CA GLY A 277 -6.42 -10.69 -2.91
C GLY A 277 -7.90 -11.06 -3.00
N MET A 278 -8.22 -12.28 -3.44
CA MET A 278 -9.56 -12.84 -3.27
C MET A 278 -9.76 -13.25 -1.79
N LEU A 279 -10.97 -13.04 -1.28
CA LEU A 279 -11.40 -13.58 0.01
C LEU A 279 -11.49 -15.10 -0.16
N VAL A 280 -10.69 -15.86 0.60
CA VAL A 280 -10.79 -17.33 0.67
C VAL A 280 -11.27 -17.68 2.06
#